data_AF-A0A2K2VIQ6-F1
#
_entry.id   AF-A0A2K2VIQ6-F1
#
_cell.length_a   1.000
_cell.length_b   1.000
_cell.length_c   1.000
_cell.angle_alpha   90.00
_cell.angle_beta   90.00
_cell.angle_gamma   90.00
#
_symmetry.space_group_name_H-M   'P 1'
#
loop_
_entity.id
_entity.type
_entity.pdbx_description
1 polymer ?
#
loop_
_entity_poly.entity_id
_entity_poly.type
_entity_poly.pdbx_seq_one_letter_code
_entity_poly.pdbx_strand_id
1 'polypeptide(L)'
;MKPEAIKTLRYLSVDEIQKHLENFEYIIMATPAPDCFKDAPIHFTLFLNTSDNLPKDIQKAIFDKFLDENSIRNPIEVMSQIMPVGFSEGSHETFMPLLLVKEEDIKNIPSTPMLVMDFLADSDNFSEAKEKSLTGWSYSYNS
;
A
#
# COMPACT_ATOMS: atom_id res chain seq x y z
N MET A 1 12.52 -12.34 17.51
CA MET A 1 12.96 -10.95 17.30
C MET A 1 11.81 -10.03 17.63
N LYS A 2 12.08 -8.86 18.23
CA LYS A 2 11.05 -7.83 18.43
C LYS A 2 10.88 -7.07 17.10
N PRO A 3 9.68 -6.55 16.76
CA PRO A 3 9.51 -5.62 15.66
C PRO A 3 10.43 -4.40 15.87
N GLU A 4 11.33 -4.13 14.93
CA GLU A 4 12.08 -2.88 14.90
C GLU A 4 11.38 -1.90 13.96
N ALA A 5 11.44 -0.60 14.30
CA ALA A 5 10.82 0.43 13.47
C ALA A 5 11.47 0.45 12.08
N ILE A 6 10.66 0.54 11.03
CA ILE A 6 11.15 0.71 9.67
C ILE A 6 11.86 2.06 9.59
N LYS A 7 13.15 2.02 9.24
CA LYS A 7 14.00 3.22 9.16
C LYS A 7 14.20 3.62 7.71
N THR A 8 13.67 4.79 7.35
CA THR A 8 14.00 5.45 6.09
C THR A 8 15.45 5.94 6.11
N LEU A 9 16.23 5.52 5.13
CA LEU A 9 17.58 6.02 4.86
C LEU A 9 17.55 7.21 3.90
N ARG A 10 16.74 7.10 2.84
CA ARG A 10 16.45 8.19 1.91
C ARG A 10 15.13 7.99 1.20
N TYR A 11 14.61 9.06 0.61
CA TYR A 11 13.52 8.99 -0.36
C TYR A 11 14.08 8.91 -1.79
N LEU A 12 13.35 8.21 -2.67
CA LEU A 12 13.67 8.20 -4.09
C LEU A 12 13.36 9.58 -4.70
N SER A 13 14.15 10.00 -5.68
CA SER A 13 13.83 11.13 -6.55
C SER A 13 12.74 10.77 -7.57
N VAL A 14 12.13 11.77 -8.21
CA VAL A 14 11.06 11.52 -9.23
C VAL A 14 11.55 10.61 -10.36
N ASP A 15 12.78 10.81 -10.85
CA ASP A 15 13.34 9.98 -11.92
C ASP A 15 13.58 8.53 -11.48
N GLU A 16 14.02 8.32 -10.23
CA GLU A 16 14.17 6.99 -9.64
C GLU A 16 12.81 6.31 -9.44
N ILE A 17 11.80 7.07 -9.01
CA ILE A 17 10.42 6.60 -8.89
C ILE A 17 9.94 6.13 -10.26
N GLN A 18 10.00 6.97 -11.30
CA GLN A 18 9.54 6.63 -12.65
C GLN A 18 10.20 5.35 -13.17
N LYS A 19 11.54 5.26 -13.05
CA LYS A 19 12.28 4.06 -13.43
C LYS A 19 11.86 2.83 -12.64
N HIS A 20 11.58 2.99 -11.35
CA HIS A 20 11.09 1.91 -10.52
C HIS A 20 9.70 1.40 -10.96
N LEU A 21 8.81 2.30 -11.42
CA LEU A 21 7.47 1.91 -11.87
C LEU A 21 7.38 1.29 -13.27
N GLU A 22 8.45 1.26 -14.05
CA GLU A 22 8.40 0.71 -15.41
C GLU A 22 7.96 -0.77 -15.47
N ASN A 23 8.17 -1.54 -14.39
CA ASN A 23 8.02 -2.99 -14.41
C ASN A 23 6.99 -3.55 -13.42
N PHE A 24 6.20 -2.71 -12.74
CA PHE A 24 5.21 -3.19 -11.78
C PHE A 24 3.78 -2.83 -12.15
N GLU A 25 2.85 -3.72 -11.79
CA GLU A 25 1.41 -3.50 -11.96
C GLU A 25 0.83 -2.83 -10.72
N TYR A 26 1.15 -3.36 -9.55
CA TYR A 26 0.63 -2.87 -8.28
C TYR A 26 1.51 -3.26 -7.11
N ILE A 27 1.24 -2.64 -5.97
CA ILE A 27 1.86 -2.93 -4.67
C ILE A 27 0.74 -3.16 -3.67
N ILE A 28 0.87 -4.17 -2.83
CA ILE A 28 0.01 -4.36 -1.65
C ILE A 28 0.84 -4.09 -0.40
N MET A 29 0.36 -3.21 0.47
CA MET A 29 0.88 -3.00 1.81
C MET A 29 -0.16 -3.47 2.83
N ALA A 30 0.33 -4.12 3.89
CA ALA A 30 -0.45 -4.49 5.05
C ALA A 30 0.23 -3.95 6.32
N THR A 31 -0.55 -3.31 7.18
CA THR A 31 -0.11 -2.78 8.48
C THR A 31 -1.11 -3.15 9.58
N PRO A 32 -0.72 -3.21 10.86
CA PRO A 32 -1.68 -3.38 11.94
C PRO A 32 -2.69 -2.22 11.97
N ALA A 33 -3.98 -2.55 12.00
CA ALA A 33 -5.01 -1.55 12.30
C ALA A 33 -4.99 -1.18 13.79
N PRO A 34 -5.56 -0.02 14.18
CA PRO A 34 -5.79 0.31 15.58
C PRO A 34 -6.59 -0.76 16.32
N ASP A 35 -6.26 -1.02 17.59
CA ASP A 35 -6.85 -2.08 18.43
C ASP A 35 -8.39 -1.99 18.60
N CYS A 36 -9.00 -0.85 18.28
CA CYS A 36 -10.46 -0.70 18.28
C CYS A 36 -11.14 -1.49 17.15
N PHE A 37 -10.44 -1.83 16.06
CA PHE A 37 -10.97 -2.56 14.92
C PHE A 37 -10.74 -4.08 15.08
N LYS A 38 -11.54 -4.72 15.93
CA LYS A 38 -11.39 -6.16 16.24
C LYS A 38 -11.71 -7.09 15.07
N ASP A 39 -12.71 -6.74 14.27
CA ASP A 39 -13.19 -7.55 13.15
C ASP A 39 -12.48 -7.23 11.82
N ALA A 40 -11.64 -6.19 11.83
CA ALA A 40 -10.83 -5.74 10.70
C ALA A 40 -9.43 -5.29 11.19
N PRO A 41 -8.62 -6.22 11.73
CA PRO A 41 -7.39 -5.89 12.45
C PRO A 41 -6.20 -5.52 11.56
N ILE A 42 -6.38 -5.52 10.23
CA ILE A 42 -5.33 -5.19 9.26
C ILE A 42 -5.78 -4.01 8.42
N HIS A 43 -4.90 -3.03 8.29
CA HIS A 43 -5.05 -1.92 7.37
C HIS A 43 -4.29 -2.23 6.08
N PHE A 44 -5.01 -2.29 4.97
CA PHE A 44 -4.48 -2.58 3.65
C PHE A 44 -4.45 -1.32 2.79
N THR A 45 -3.37 -1.16 2.04
CA THR A 45 -3.25 -0.14 1.00
C THR A 45 -2.77 -0.81 -0.29
N LEU A 46 -3.58 -0.70 -1.34
CA LEU A 46 -3.24 -1.11 -2.70
C LEU A 46 -2.81 0.11 -3.50
N PHE A 47 -1.62 0.07 -4.06
CA PHE A 47 -1.08 1.10 -4.94
C PHE A 47 -1.08 0.57 -6.37
N LEU A 48 -2.03 1.01 -7.19
CA LEU A 48 -2.11 0.62 -8.59
C LEU A 48 -1.24 1.56 -9.44
N ASN A 49 -0.44 1.00 -10.34
CA ASN A 49 0.46 1.78 -11.22
C ASN A 49 -0.28 2.47 -12.37
N THR A 50 -1.26 3.29 -12.03
CA THR A 50 -1.99 4.14 -12.94
C THR A 50 -2.43 5.40 -12.22
N SER A 51 -2.51 6.51 -12.94
CA SER A 51 -3.15 7.74 -12.48
C SER A 51 -4.50 7.98 -13.16
N ASP A 52 -5.00 7.00 -13.92
CA ASP A 52 -6.24 7.08 -14.64
C ASP A 52 -7.43 7.03 -13.69
N ASN A 53 -8.42 7.89 -13.95
CA ASN A 53 -9.69 7.83 -13.24
C ASN A 53 -10.55 6.68 -13.79
N LEU A 54 -10.29 5.47 -13.31
CA LEU A 54 -11.01 4.27 -13.74
C LEU A 54 -12.49 4.35 -13.35
N PRO A 55 -13.42 3.84 -14.19
CA PRO A 55 -14.83 3.71 -13.83
C PRO A 55 -15.05 2.91 -12.53
N LYS A 56 -16.10 3.23 -11.77
CA LYS A 56 -16.34 2.64 -10.45
C LYS A 56 -16.59 1.13 -10.47
N ASP A 57 -17.20 0.62 -11.53
CA ASP A 57 -17.39 -0.81 -11.80
C ASP A 57 -16.04 -1.51 -12.03
N ILE A 58 -15.12 -0.88 -12.75
CA ILE A 58 -13.75 -1.39 -12.96
C ILE A 58 -12.96 -1.36 -11.64
N GLN A 59 -13.02 -0.25 -10.88
CA GLN A 59 -12.41 -0.18 -9.56
C GLN A 59 -12.92 -1.30 -8.64
N LYS A 60 -14.24 -1.56 -8.66
CA LYS A 60 -14.84 -2.64 -7.88
C LYS A 60 -14.35 -4.02 -8.34
N ALA A 61 -14.31 -4.28 -9.65
CA ALA A 61 -13.87 -5.57 -10.18
C ALA A 61 -12.40 -5.87 -9.82
N ILE A 62 -11.54 -4.84 -9.87
CA ILE A 62 -10.15 -4.92 -9.42
C ILE A 62 -10.12 -5.23 -7.92
N PHE A 63 -10.86 -4.48 -7.11
CA PHE A 63 -10.92 -4.68 -5.66
C PHE A 63 -11.40 -6.09 -5.28
N ASP A 64 -12.50 -6.56 -5.85
CA ASP A 64 -13.05 -7.89 -5.58
C ASP A 64 -12.01 -9.00 -5.91
N LYS A 65 -11.34 -8.89 -7.07
CA LYS A 65 -10.25 -9.80 -7.46
C LYS A 65 -9.13 -9.81 -6.42
N PHE A 66 -8.73 -8.64 -5.92
CA PHE A 66 -7.69 -8.53 -4.89
C PHE A 66 -8.07 -9.24 -3.60
N LEU A 67 -9.31 -9.06 -3.14
CA LEU A 67 -9.80 -9.70 -1.93
C LEU A 67 -9.75 -11.22 -2.07
N ASP A 68 -10.21 -11.75 -3.19
CA ASP A 68 -10.23 -13.18 -3.46
C ASP A 68 -8.81 -13.77 -3.50
N GLU A 69 -7.90 -13.17 -4.28
CA GLU A 69 -6.52 -13.66 -4.46
C GLU A 69 -5.71 -13.65 -3.15
N ASN A 70 -5.94 -12.65 -2.31
CA ASN A 70 -5.22 -12.46 -1.06
C ASN A 70 -5.96 -13.04 0.15
N SER A 71 -7.09 -13.73 -0.08
CA SER A 71 -7.97 -14.29 0.96
C SER A 71 -8.34 -13.26 2.03
N ILE A 72 -8.60 -12.01 1.61
CA ILE A 72 -8.99 -10.90 2.47
C ILE A 72 -10.50 -10.91 2.66
N ARG A 73 -10.95 -10.75 3.90
CA ARG A 73 -12.34 -10.87 4.32
C ARG A 73 -12.79 -9.62 5.08
N ASN A 74 -14.10 -9.36 5.05
CA ASN A 74 -14.76 -8.28 5.77
C ASN A 74 -14.14 -6.88 5.56
N PRO A 75 -13.94 -6.43 4.30
CA PRO A 75 -13.44 -5.08 4.05
C PRO A 75 -14.44 -4.02 4.54
N ILE A 76 -13.95 -3.04 5.28
CA ILE A 76 -14.69 -1.87 5.77
C ILE A 76 -13.90 -0.58 5.48
N GLU A 77 -14.57 0.56 5.56
CA GLU A 77 -13.95 1.90 5.34
C GLU A 77 -13.20 2.02 4.00
N VAL A 78 -13.74 1.37 2.96
CA VAL A 78 -13.08 1.29 1.64
C VAL A 78 -13.05 2.65 0.95
N MET A 79 -11.85 3.09 0.60
CA MET A 79 -11.56 4.30 -0.14
C MET A 79 -10.86 3.97 -1.45
N SER A 80 -11.15 4.72 -2.52
CA SER A 80 -10.41 4.61 -3.79
C SER A 80 -10.26 5.98 -4.46
N GLN A 81 -9.02 6.48 -4.53
CA GLN A 81 -8.69 7.85 -4.98
C GLN A 81 -7.29 7.91 -5.61
N ILE A 82 -7.07 8.90 -6.49
CA ILE A 82 -5.71 9.23 -6.96
C ILE A 82 -5.00 10.01 -5.86
N MET A 83 -3.85 9.50 -5.40
CA MET A 83 -3.09 10.05 -4.28
C MET A 83 -1.61 10.16 -4.63
N PRO A 84 -0.87 11.11 -4.02
CA PRO A 84 0.58 11.18 -4.16
C PRO A 84 1.26 10.05 -3.38
N VAL A 85 2.08 9.27 -4.08
CA VAL A 85 2.81 8.12 -3.52
C VAL A 85 4.31 8.36 -3.66
N GLY A 86 4.99 8.38 -2.52
CA GLY A 86 6.45 8.41 -2.44
C GLY A 86 7.02 7.00 -2.26
N PHE A 87 8.34 6.90 -2.35
CA PHE A 87 9.07 5.66 -2.08
C PHE A 87 10.27 5.95 -1.20
N SER A 88 10.49 5.11 -0.20
CA SER A 88 11.68 5.18 0.65
C SER A 88 12.55 3.94 0.53
N GLU A 89 13.86 4.17 0.55
CA GLU A 89 14.87 3.15 0.74
C GLU A 89 15.16 2.99 2.24
N GLY A 90 15.18 1.74 2.69
CA GLY A 90 15.50 1.36 4.07
C GLY A 90 16.50 0.21 4.10
N SER A 91 16.50 -0.58 5.17
CA SER A 91 17.29 -1.81 5.27
C SER A 91 16.69 -3.01 4.52
N HIS A 92 15.50 -2.83 3.92
CA HIS A 92 14.79 -3.86 3.17
C HIS A 92 15.24 -3.89 1.71
N GLU A 93 15.14 -5.05 1.06
CA GLU A 93 15.58 -5.24 -0.34
C GLU A 93 14.72 -4.48 -1.35
N THR A 94 13.46 -4.18 -1.00
CA THR A 94 12.52 -3.45 -1.85
C THR A 94 12.19 -2.10 -1.25
N PHE A 95 11.87 -1.13 -2.11
CA PHE A 95 11.46 0.20 -1.66
C PHE A 95 10.10 0.11 -0.95
N MET A 96 9.93 0.87 0.12
CA MET A 96 8.64 0.95 0.81
C MET A 96 7.79 2.04 0.16
N PRO A 97 6.56 1.75 -0.29
CA PRO A 97 5.66 2.79 -0.78
C PRO A 97 5.15 3.64 0.39
N LEU A 98 4.87 4.91 0.13
CA LEU A 98 4.44 5.90 1.12
C LEU A 98 3.21 6.64 0.60
N LEU A 99 2.05 6.43 1.22
CA LEU A 99 0.89 7.26 0.98
C LEU A 99 1.08 8.62 1.66
N LEU A 100 1.25 9.69 0.88
CA LEU A 100 1.47 11.03 1.42
C LEU A 100 0.13 11.74 1.65
N VAL A 101 -0.23 11.93 2.93
CA VAL A 101 -1.50 12.58 3.32
C VAL A 101 -1.26 13.96 3.94
N LYS A 102 -0.15 14.16 4.64
CA LYS A 102 0.18 15.44 5.28
C LYS A 102 0.70 16.43 4.26
N GLU A 103 0.22 17.67 4.31
CA GLU A 103 0.65 18.72 3.37
C GLU A 103 2.17 18.96 3.37
N GLU A 104 2.81 18.85 4.53
CA GLU A 104 4.26 19.00 4.66
C GLU A 104 5.00 17.89 3.92
N ASP A 105 4.55 16.65 4.06
CA ASP A 105 5.14 15.49 3.38
C ASP A 105 4.94 15.60 1.86
N ILE A 106 3.74 15.99 1.41
CA ILE A 106 3.43 16.21 -0.01
C ILE A 106 4.35 17.27 -0.64
N LYS A 107 4.71 18.32 0.12
CA LYS A 107 5.59 19.41 -0.37
C LYS A 107 7.07 19.00 -0.41
N ASN A 108 7.50 18.12 0.48
CA ASN A 108 8.92 17.86 0.73
C ASN A 108 9.40 16.48 0.23
N ILE A 109 8.51 15.53 0.03
CA ILE A 109 8.85 14.16 -0.40
C ILE A 109 8.49 14.00 -1.88
N PRO A 110 9.46 13.65 -2.75
CA PRO A 110 9.17 13.34 -4.14
C PRO A 110 8.15 12.21 -4.25
N SER A 111 7.18 12.38 -5.13
CA SER A 111 6.07 11.45 -5.30
C SER A 111 5.54 11.42 -6.72
N THR A 112 4.74 10.41 -7.01
CA THR A 112 4.00 10.23 -8.26
C THR A 112 2.52 9.98 -7.96
N PRO A 113 1.58 10.46 -8.78
CA PRO A 113 0.17 10.13 -8.60
C PRO A 113 -0.09 8.65 -8.93
N MET A 114 -0.79 7.95 -8.05
CA MET A 114 -1.24 6.58 -8.25
C MET A 114 -2.68 6.41 -7.76
N LEU A 115 -3.44 5.50 -8.38
CA LEU A 115 -4.74 5.08 -7.88
C LEU A 115 -4.53 4.19 -6.65
N VAL A 116 -4.94 4.70 -5.49
CA VAL A 116 -4.81 4.04 -4.21
C VAL A 116 -6.16 3.52 -3.76
N MET A 117 -6.22 2.26 -3.35
CA MET A 117 -7.36 1.70 -2.62
C MET A 117 -6.93 1.41 -1.19
N ASP A 118 -7.62 1.98 -0.23
CA ASP A 118 -7.24 1.93 1.19
C ASP A 118 -8.44 1.48 2.02
N PHE A 119 -8.24 0.50 2.90
CA PHE A 119 -9.35 -0.15 3.61
C PHE A 119 -8.88 -0.97 4.82
N LEU A 120 -9.79 -1.24 5.75
CA LEU A 120 -9.56 -2.14 6.88
C LEU A 120 -10.18 -3.51 6.57
N ALA A 121 -9.51 -4.60 6.92
CA ALA A 121 -10.02 -5.95 6.70
C ALA A 121 -9.35 -6.98 7.62
N ASP A 122 -9.68 -8.27 7.41
CA ASP A 122 -8.98 -9.40 8.01
C ASP A 122 -8.41 -10.33 6.93
N SER A 123 -7.28 -10.97 7.20
CA SER A 123 -6.72 -12.03 6.34
C SER A 123 -5.79 -12.95 7.13
N ASP A 124 -5.86 -14.24 6.83
CA ASP A 124 -4.95 -15.25 7.38
C ASP A 124 -3.60 -15.23 6.66
N ASN A 125 -3.55 -14.79 5.40
CA ASN A 125 -2.31 -14.69 4.61
C ASN A 125 -1.41 -13.53 5.09
N PHE A 126 -1.98 -12.58 5.85
CA PHE A 126 -1.28 -11.42 6.41
C PHE A 126 -1.31 -11.44 7.95
N SER A 127 -1.36 -12.64 8.55
CA SER A 127 -1.49 -12.78 10.01
C SER A 127 -0.39 -12.08 10.79
N GLU A 128 0.82 -11.98 10.24
CA GLU A 128 1.93 -11.27 10.89
C GLU A 128 1.64 -9.80 11.14
N ALA A 129 0.82 -9.15 10.31
CA ALA A 129 0.41 -7.77 10.52
C ALA A 129 -0.42 -7.62 11.80
N LYS A 130 -1.40 -8.50 12.03
CA LYS A 130 -2.27 -8.48 13.21
C LYS A 130 -1.66 -9.14 14.46
N GLU A 131 -0.86 -10.19 14.32
CA GLU A 131 -0.31 -10.96 15.45
C GLU A 131 1.02 -10.41 15.97
N LYS A 132 1.85 -9.88 15.07
CA LYS A 132 3.20 -9.39 15.41
C LYS A 132 3.34 -7.88 15.27
N SER A 133 2.26 -7.19 14.90
CA SER A 133 2.24 -5.74 14.64
C SER A 133 3.30 -5.31 13.62
N LEU A 134 3.46 -6.11 12.56
CA LEU A 134 4.44 -5.87 11.50
C LEU A 134 3.81 -5.17 10.30
N THR A 135 4.54 -4.22 9.72
CA THR A 135 4.22 -3.66 8.40
C THR A 135 5.00 -4.42 7.34
N GLY A 136 4.32 -4.82 6.28
CA GLY A 136 4.93 -5.48 5.13
C GLY A 136 4.31 -5.00 3.82
N TRP A 137 5.05 -5.20 2.73
CA TRP A 137 4.57 -4.91 1.39
C TRP A 137 5.14 -5.90 0.38
N SER A 138 4.45 -6.08 -0.74
CA SER A 138 4.91 -6.89 -1.87
C SER A 138 4.53 -6.24 -3.19
N TYR A 139 5.39 -6.46 -4.18
CA TYR A 139 5.24 -5.94 -5.54
C TYR A 139 4.73 -7.04 -6.46
N SER A 140 3.79 -6.68 -7.33
CA SER A 140 3.43 -7.48 -8.50
C SER A 140 4.06 -6.87 -9.75
N TYR A 141 4.74 -7.70 -10.52
CA TYR A 141 5.48 -7.28 -11.70
C TYR A 141 4.71 -7.62 -12.98
N ASN A 142 4.87 -6.78 -14.01
CA ASN A 142 4.33 -7.06 -15.34
C ASN A 142 4.91 -8.41 -15.82
N SER A 143 4.03 -9.35 -16.20
CA SER A 143 4.43 -10.67 -16.73
C SER A 143 4.82 -10.61 -18.21
#